data_AF-A0A6P8IV02-F1
#
_entry.id   AF-A0A6P8IV02-F1
#
_cell.length_a   1.000
_cell.length_b   1.000
_cell.length_c   1.000
_cell.angle_alpha   90.00
_cell.angle_beta   90.00
_cell.angle_gamma   90.00
#
_symmetry.space_group_name_H-M   'P 1'
#
loop_
_entity.id
_entity.type
_entity.pdbx_description
1 polymer ?
#
loop_
_entity_poly.entity_id
_entity_poly.type
_entity_poly.pdbx_seq_one_letter_code
_entity_poly.pdbx_strand_id
1 'polypeptide(L)'
;MQTSPRRRIGHESHPECAGSRICIREVDLLCPEAVESQKTFIDEREAIHKKAFRKWLNAKLQKATPPIEVKDLIEDLRDGHVLLTLMETLFSTQLPREKGKMRFHKLTNLSTALKFLEQNGVKIVGISNYDIADGISRAILGLVWSIILRFQVQGPFQETKSDVKVKDFHVEKELLGWCQDVLDG
;
A
#
# COMPACT_ATOMS: atom_id res chain seq x y z
N MET A 1 -9.50 -16.83 -9.30
CA MET A 1 -8.53 -15.70 -9.23
C MET A 1 -7.99 -15.44 -10.62
N GLN A 2 -8.59 -14.50 -11.36
CA GLN A 2 -8.12 -14.14 -12.70
C GLN A 2 -6.93 -13.19 -12.56
N THR A 3 -5.73 -13.66 -12.89
CA THR A 3 -4.60 -12.78 -13.10
C THR A 3 -4.89 -11.96 -14.36
N SER A 4 -4.98 -10.64 -14.21
CA SER A 4 -5.16 -9.71 -15.33
C SER A 4 -4.07 -9.96 -16.39
N PRO A 5 -4.39 -10.01 -17.69
CA PRO A 5 -3.39 -10.33 -18.70
C PRO A 5 -2.35 -9.23 -18.68
N ARG A 6 -1.09 -9.58 -18.36
CA ARG A 6 0.04 -8.71 -18.69
C ARG A 6 -0.06 -8.43 -20.19
N ARG A 7 -0.44 -7.21 -20.59
CA ARG A 7 -0.24 -6.78 -21.97
C ARG A 7 1.25 -6.96 -22.23
N ARG A 8 1.60 -7.96 -23.05
CA ARG A 8 2.90 -7.98 -23.70
C ARG A 8 2.96 -6.64 -24.42
N ILE A 9 3.97 -5.84 -24.11
CA ILE A 9 4.34 -4.73 -24.99
C ILE A 9 4.77 -5.43 -26.29
N GLY A 10 3.84 -5.53 -27.22
CA GLY A 10 4.04 -6.19 -28.49
C GLY A 10 5.00 -5.34 -29.30
N HIS A 11 6.05 -5.99 -29.80
CA HIS A 11 7.12 -5.37 -30.57
C HIS A 11 6.65 -4.78 -31.93
N GLU A 12 5.38 -4.99 -32.27
CA GLU A 12 4.69 -4.41 -33.43
C GLU A 12 4.51 -2.88 -33.32
N SER A 13 4.81 -2.31 -32.14
CA SER A 13 4.62 -0.88 -31.84
C SER A 13 5.85 0.00 -32.15
N HIS A 14 7.02 -0.60 -32.44
CA HIS A 14 8.29 0.13 -32.60
C HIS A 14 8.90 -0.09 -34.00
N PRO A 15 8.70 0.84 -34.96
CA PRO A 15 9.18 0.68 -36.33
C PRO A 15 10.70 0.61 -36.46
N GLU A 16 11.46 1.21 -35.53
CA GLU A 16 12.94 1.15 -35.52
C GLU A 16 13.51 -0.18 -35.02
N CYS A 17 12.70 -1.01 -34.37
CA CYS A 17 13.14 -2.28 -33.79
C CYS A 17 12.87 -3.47 -34.72
N ALA A 18 12.31 -3.25 -35.92
CA ALA A 18 12.03 -4.28 -36.91
C ALA A 18 13.34 -4.91 -37.44
N GLY A 19 13.73 -6.05 -36.86
CA GLY A 19 14.87 -6.86 -37.31
C GLY A 19 16.08 -6.89 -36.36
N SER A 20 16.04 -6.20 -35.22
CA SER A 20 17.16 -6.23 -34.26
C SER A 20 17.01 -7.38 -33.25
N ARG A 21 18.06 -8.19 -33.07
CA ARG A 21 18.10 -9.31 -32.10
C ARG A 21 18.09 -8.85 -30.63
N ILE A 22 18.04 -7.56 -30.38
CA ILE A 22 18.13 -6.98 -29.04
C ILE A 22 16.87 -7.33 -28.23
N CYS A 23 15.72 -7.49 -28.88
CA CYS A 23 14.43 -7.66 -28.19
C CYS A 23 13.92 -9.11 -28.15
N ILE A 24 14.79 -10.10 -28.34
CA ILE A 24 14.44 -11.52 -28.18
C ILE A 24 14.82 -12.00 -26.78
N ARG A 25 13.81 -12.01 -25.90
CA ARG A 25 13.66 -12.93 -24.75
C ARG A 25 14.69 -12.89 -23.61
N GLU A 26 15.58 -11.91 -23.54
CA GLU A 26 16.34 -11.64 -22.32
C GLU A 26 15.87 -10.33 -21.68
N VAL A 27 15.54 -10.41 -20.39
CA VAL A 27 14.98 -9.29 -19.61
C VAL A 27 15.99 -8.14 -19.47
N ASP A 28 17.25 -8.40 -19.80
CA ASP A 28 18.39 -7.50 -19.57
C ASP A 28 18.78 -6.65 -20.80
N LEU A 29 18.16 -6.85 -21.98
CA LEU A 29 18.38 -6.02 -23.17
C LEU A 29 17.07 -5.46 -23.75
N LEU A 30 16.45 -4.53 -23.02
CA LEU A 30 15.39 -3.69 -23.60
C LEU A 30 16.03 -2.53 -24.38
N CYS A 31 15.46 -2.15 -25.52
CA CYS A 31 15.87 -0.92 -26.21
C CYS A 31 15.51 0.31 -25.35
N PRO A 32 16.23 1.45 -25.49
CA PRO A 32 16.00 2.65 -24.66
C PRO A 32 14.55 3.14 -24.65
N GLU A 33 13.85 3.05 -25.78
CA GLU A 33 12.44 3.44 -25.89
C GLU A 33 11.50 2.51 -25.11
N ALA A 34 11.77 1.20 -25.11
CA ALA A 34 11.01 0.23 -24.34
C ALA A 34 11.28 0.37 -22.83
N VAL A 35 12.52 0.69 -22.44
CA VAL A 35 12.88 1.03 -21.06
C VAL A 35 12.13 2.28 -20.62
N GLU A 36 12.13 3.33 -21.42
CA GLU A 36 11.44 4.58 -21.11
C GLU A 36 9.92 4.38 -21.05
N SER A 37 9.34 3.66 -22.01
CA SER A 37 7.90 3.33 -22.02
C SER A 37 7.48 2.47 -20.82
N GLN A 38 8.34 1.56 -20.38
CA GLN A 38 8.08 0.78 -19.17
C GLN A 38 8.19 1.64 -17.92
N LYS A 39 9.18 2.53 -17.87
CA LYS A 39 9.41 3.46 -16.75
C LYS A 39 8.24 4.43 -16.61
N THR A 40 7.80 5.06 -17.69
CA THR A 40 6.63 5.96 -17.68
C THR A 40 5.37 5.25 -17.19
N PHE A 41 5.13 4.02 -17.63
CA PHE A 41 3.99 3.22 -17.15
C PHE A 41 4.09 2.90 -15.65
N ILE A 42 5.28 2.57 -15.14
CA ILE A 42 5.50 2.35 -13.70
C ILE A 42 5.23 3.64 -12.92
N ASP A 43 5.75 4.77 -13.40
CA ASP A 43 5.60 6.09 -12.78
C ASP A 43 4.14 6.55 -12.75
N GLU A 44 3.39 6.35 -13.84
CA GLU A 44 1.95 6.64 -13.90
C GLU A 44 1.15 5.83 -12.89
N ARG A 45 1.40 4.52 -12.82
CA ARG A 45 0.73 3.65 -11.85
C ARG A 45 1.11 4.01 -10.43
N GLU A 46 2.38 4.34 -10.20
CA GLU A 46 2.87 4.79 -8.90
C GLU A 46 2.18 6.08 -8.47
N ALA A 47 2.03 7.05 -9.39
CA ALA A 47 1.34 8.31 -9.13
C ALA A 47 -0.14 8.08 -8.75
N ILE A 48 -0.83 7.16 -9.43
CA ILE A 48 -2.21 6.78 -9.09
C ILE A 48 -2.27 6.19 -7.68
N HIS A 49 -1.38 5.24 -7.35
CA HIS A 49 -1.33 4.65 -6.00
C HIS A 49 -1.01 5.69 -4.92
N LYS A 50 -0.01 6.54 -5.15
CA LYS A 50 0.35 7.65 -4.25
C LYS A 50 -0.85 8.55 -3.97
N LYS A 51 -1.59 8.94 -5.01
CA LYS A 51 -2.78 9.78 -4.89
C LYS A 51 -3.89 9.10 -4.10
N ALA A 52 -4.16 7.82 -4.37
CA ALA A 52 -5.18 7.05 -3.66
C ALA A 52 -4.83 6.87 -2.17
N PHE A 53 -3.59 6.47 -1.87
CA PHE A 53 -3.11 6.26 -0.51
C PHE A 53 -3.06 7.56 0.29
N ARG A 54 -2.59 8.65 -0.31
CA ARG A 54 -2.63 9.98 0.32
C ARG A 54 -4.05 10.40 0.67
N LYS A 55 -5.02 10.21 -0.24
CA LYS A 55 -6.43 10.50 0.04
C LYS A 55 -6.96 9.68 1.22
N TRP A 56 -6.63 8.39 1.26
CA TRP A 56 -7.03 7.52 2.37
C TRP A 56 -6.41 7.96 3.70
N LEU A 57 -5.11 8.26 3.72
CA LEU A 57 -4.40 8.79 4.89
C LEU A 57 -5.05 10.08 5.39
N ASN A 58 -5.29 11.05 4.51
CA ASN A 58 -5.94 12.30 4.89
C ASN A 58 -7.35 12.07 5.44
N ALA A 59 -8.14 11.16 4.86
CA ALA A 59 -9.47 10.85 5.40
C ALA A 59 -9.43 10.28 6.83
N LYS A 60 -8.34 9.61 7.22
CA LYS A 60 -8.15 9.14 8.61
C LYS A 60 -7.59 10.26 9.49
N LEU A 61 -6.55 10.94 9.04
CA LEU A 61 -5.83 11.97 9.81
C LEU A 61 -6.62 13.27 10.04
N GLN A 62 -7.68 13.53 9.25
CA GLN A 62 -8.63 14.60 9.55
C GLN A 62 -9.37 14.39 10.89
N LYS A 63 -9.42 13.15 11.40
CA LYS A 63 -10.00 12.84 12.72
C LYS A 63 -8.99 12.97 13.87
N ALA A 64 -7.71 13.17 13.56
CA ALA A 64 -6.68 13.38 14.58
C ALA A 64 -6.87 14.74 15.27
N THR A 65 -6.33 14.87 16.48
CA THR A 65 -6.33 16.14 17.22
C THR A 65 -4.88 16.51 17.57
N PRO A 66 -4.28 17.54 16.92
CA PRO A 66 -4.84 18.33 15.82
C PRO A 66 -4.93 17.54 14.49
N PRO A 67 -5.80 17.95 13.55
CA PRO A 67 -5.84 17.36 12.23
C PRO A 67 -4.52 17.52 11.48
N ILE A 68 -4.11 16.49 10.75
CA ILE A 68 -2.89 16.51 9.92
C ILE A 68 -3.27 16.30 8.46
N GLU A 69 -2.61 17.05 7.57
CA GLU A 69 -2.69 16.87 6.13
C GLU A 69 -1.35 16.37 5.57
N VAL A 70 -1.40 15.27 4.84
CA VAL A 70 -0.30 14.75 4.02
C VAL A 70 -0.41 15.34 2.62
N LYS A 71 0.64 16.04 2.19
CA LYS A 71 0.77 16.67 0.87
C LYS A 71 1.56 15.77 -0.08
N ASP A 72 2.71 15.30 0.39
CA ASP A 72 3.56 14.34 -0.30
C ASP A 72 3.68 13.05 0.53
N LEU A 73 3.17 11.95 -0.03
CA LEU A 73 3.13 10.67 0.67
C LEU A 73 4.52 10.15 1.03
N ILE A 74 5.52 10.40 0.20
CA ILE A 74 6.86 9.88 0.41
C ILE A 74 7.56 10.74 1.44
N GLU A 75 7.59 12.06 1.26
CA GLU A 75 8.33 12.96 2.13
C GLU A 75 7.71 13.09 3.53
N ASP A 76 6.39 13.20 3.63
CA ASP A 76 5.73 13.47 4.91
C ASP A 76 5.74 12.25 5.86
N LEU A 77 6.03 11.04 5.36
CA LEU A 77 6.07 9.82 6.17
C LEU A 77 7.48 9.52 6.74
N ARG A 78 8.53 10.18 6.24
CA ARG A 78 9.95 9.79 6.50
C ARG A 78 10.42 10.01 7.93
N ASP A 79 9.76 10.89 8.67
CA ASP A 79 10.12 11.17 10.07
C ASP A 79 9.33 10.32 11.08
N GLY A 80 8.36 9.55 10.59
CA GLY A 80 7.49 8.69 11.38
C GLY A 80 6.37 9.40 12.13
N HIS A 81 6.30 10.73 12.13
CA HIS A 81 5.29 11.45 12.91
C HIS A 81 3.87 11.19 12.40
N VAL A 82 3.68 11.26 11.09
CA VAL A 82 2.41 10.97 10.42
C VAL A 82 1.97 9.53 10.67
N LEU A 83 2.91 8.58 10.63
CA LEU A 83 2.64 7.17 10.91
C LEU A 83 2.15 7.00 12.35
N LEU A 84 2.88 7.52 13.34
CA LEU A 84 2.47 7.45 14.74
C LEU A 84 1.06 8.04 14.95
N THR A 85 0.76 9.20 14.37
CA THR A 85 -0.57 9.81 14.48
C THR A 85 -1.66 9.01 13.77
N LEU A 86 -1.37 8.40 12.63
CA LEU A 86 -2.31 7.49 11.97
C LEU A 86 -2.66 6.32 12.90
N MET A 87 -1.66 5.73 13.55
CA MET A 87 -1.84 4.60 14.47
C MET A 87 -2.63 5.02 15.71
N GLU A 88 -2.31 6.17 16.30
CA GLU A 88 -3.08 6.76 17.41
C GLU A 88 -4.55 6.96 17.01
N THR A 89 -4.80 7.43 15.79
CA THR A 89 -6.16 7.67 15.27
C THR A 89 -6.92 6.38 14.99
N LEU A 90 -6.25 5.35 14.45
CA LEU A 90 -6.89 4.09 14.08
C LEU A 90 -7.12 3.14 15.27
N PHE A 91 -6.22 3.16 16.25
CA PHE A 91 -6.24 2.25 17.40
C PHE A 91 -6.61 2.95 18.72
N SER A 92 -6.90 4.26 18.67
CA SER A 92 -7.26 5.08 19.84
C SER A 92 -6.29 4.92 21.02
N THR A 93 -5.00 4.74 20.72
CA THR A 93 -3.93 4.44 21.68
C THR A 93 -2.78 5.40 21.49
N GLN A 94 -2.33 6.07 22.55
CA GLN A 94 -1.21 7.01 22.48
C GLN A 94 0.13 6.29 22.35
N LEU A 95 1.03 6.81 21.51
CA LEU A 95 2.34 6.22 21.26
C LEU A 95 3.48 7.13 21.71
N PRO A 96 4.62 6.56 22.17
CA PRO A 96 5.79 7.34 22.51
C PRO A 96 6.37 8.00 21.25
N ARG A 97 6.82 9.25 21.41
CA ARG A 97 7.25 10.09 20.30
C ARG A 97 8.53 10.82 20.66
N GLU A 98 9.58 10.52 19.91
CA GLU A 98 10.84 11.25 19.99
C GLU A 98 10.67 12.64 19.38
N LYS A 99 11.13 13.64 20.13
CA LYS A 99 11.11 15.04 19.73
C LYS A 99 12.49 15.43 19.24
N GLY A 100 12.64 15.66 17.93
CA GLY A 100 13.91 16.11 17.37
C GLY A 100 13.98 15.93 15.86
N LYS A 101 14.94 16.61 15.22
CA LYS A 101 15.08 16.61 13.74
C LYS A 101 16.18 15.69 13.21
N MET A 102 17.06 15.19 14.09
CA MET A 102 18.14 14.29 13.70
C MET A 102 17.61 12.96 13.16
N ARG A 103 18.38 12.32 12.28
CA ARG A 103 18.03 11.02 11.67
C ARG A 103 17.73 9.94 12.72
N PHE A 104 18.44 9.96 13.85
CA PHE A 104 18.19 9.05 14.97
C PHE A 104 16.73 9.14 15.48
N HIS A 105 16.22 10.34 15.77
CA HIS A 105 14.84 10.52 16.23
C HIS A 105 13.81 10.01 15.20
N LYS A 106 14.05 10.28 13.91
CA LYS A 106 13.21 9.77 12.81
C LYS A 106 13.16 8.24 12.82
N LEU A 107 14.33 7.59 12.88
CA LEU A 107 14.44 6.14 12.89
C LEU A 107 13.79 5.51 14.12
N THR A 108 13.87 6.17 15.28
CA THR A 108 13.18 5.73 16.51
C THR A 108 11.67 5.82 16.37
N ASN A 109 11.13 6.95 15.90
CA ASN A 109 9.70 7.12 15.65
C ASN A 109 9.17 6.07 14.65
N LEU A 110 9.90 5.84 13.56
CA LEU A 110 9.58 4.80 12.59
C LEU A 110 9.64 3.39 13.20
N SER A 111 10.66 3.09 14.00
CA SER A 111 10.77 1.79 14.68
C SER A 111 9.58 1.54 15.61
N THR A 112 9.18 2.55 16.38
CA THR A 112 7.99 2.50 17.25
C THR A 112 6.73 2.22 16.44
N ALA A 113 6.52 2.96 15.33
CA ALA A 113 5.34 2.78 14.49
C ALA A 113 5.29 1.37 13.87
N LEU A 114 6.40 0.88 13.31
CA LEU A 114 6.46 -0.45 12.70
C LEU A 114 6.22 -1.57 13.72
N LYS A 115 6.88 -1.51 14.89
CA LYS A 115 6.66 -2.49 15.97
C LYS A 115 5.20 -2.51 16.43
N PHE A 116 4.59 -1.34 16.60
CA PHE A 116 3.20 -1.24 17.01
C PHE A 116 2.26 -1.87 15.96
N LEU A 117 2.51 -1.63 14.67
CA LEU A 117 1.75 -2.23 13.58
C LEU A 117 1.85 -3.77 13.59
N GLU A 118 3.06 -4.33 13.75
CA GLU A 118 3.26 -5.79 13.84
C GLU A 118 2.52 -6.40 15.03
N GLN A 119 2.61 -5.77 16.21
CA GLN A 119 1.89 -6.19 17.41
C GLN A 119 0.36 -6.19 17.23
N ASN A 120 -0.14 -5.32 16.34
CA ASN A 120 -1.57 -5.23 16.02
C ASN A 120 -1.97 -6.05 14.77
N GLY A 121 -1.11 -6.96 14.32
CA GLY A 121 -1.41 -7.93 13.27
C GLY A 121 -1.27 -7.40 11.84
N VAL A 122 -0.56 -6.28 11.64
CA VAL A 122 -0.18 -5.82 10.30
C VAL A 122 1.09 -6.57 9.89
N LYS A 123 1.03 -7.25 8.74
CA LYS A 123 2.16 -8.02 8.23
C LYS A 123 3.14 -7.11 7.49
N ILE A 124 4.29 -6.83 8.10
CA ILE A 124 5.35 -6.00 7.52
C ILE A 124 6.45 -6.94 6.98
N VAL A 125 6.47 -7.19 5.67
CA VAL A 125 7.48 -8.07 5.04
C VAL A 125 8.45 -7.25 4.22
N GLY A 126 9.73 -7.32 4.56
CA GLY A 126 10.80 -6.71 3.77
C GLY A 126 10.75 -5.19 3.73
N ILE A 127 10.26 -4.55 4.80
CA ILE A 127 10.25 -3.10 4.97
C ILE A 127 10.99 -2.77 6.26
N SER A 128 12.05 -1.98 6.14
CA SER A 128 12.84 -1.48 7.27
C SER A 128 12.50 -0.03 7.60
N ASN A 129 12.78 0.42 8.82
CA ASN A 129 12.69 1.83 9.18
C ASN A 129 13.69 2.70 8.39
N TYR A 130 14.84 2.13 7.99
CA TYR A 130 15.80 2.83 7.13
C TYR A 130 15.22 3.13 5.75
N ASP A 131 14.52 2.16 5.14
CA ASP A 131 13.91 2.31 3.82
C ASP A 131 12.90 3.47 3.79
N ILE A 132 12.12 3.60 4.87
CA ILE A 132 11.14 4.68 5.02
C ILE A 132 11.84 6.01 5.26
N ALA A 133 12.82 6.05 6.16
CA ALA A 133 13.58 7.26 6.46
C ALA A 133 14.31 7.80 5.21
N ASP A 134 14.76 6.92 4.34
CA ASP A 134 15.47 7.25 3.11
C ASP A 134 14.52 7.56 1.93
N GLY A 135 13.21 7.38 2.11
CA GLY A 135 12.20 7.75 1.12
C GLY A 135 12.03 6.72 0.01
N ILE A 136 12.32 5.43 0.27
CA ILE A 136 12.15 4.37 -0.73
C ILE A 136 10.66 4.19 -1.03
N SER A 137 10.23 4.70 -2.19
CA SER A 137 8.82 4.77 -2.58
C SER A 137 8.09 3.43 -2.48
N ARG A 138 8.72 2.35 -2.99
CA ARG A 138 8.17 0.99 -2.93
C ARG A 138 7.91 0.52 -1.49
N ALA A 139 8.80 0.85 -0.55
CA ALA A 139 8.66 0.47 0.85
C ALA A 139 7.51 1.23 1.52
N ILE A 140 7.42 2.55 1.29
CA ILE A 140 6.34 3.39 1.82
C ILE A 140 4.98 2.98 1.27
N LEU A 141 4.88 2.76 -0.05
CA LEU A 141 3.65 2.30 -0.69
C LEU A 141 3.25 0.90 -0.17
N GLY A 142 4.21 -0.01 -0.03
CA GLY A 142 3.98 -1.35 0.53
C GLY A 142 3.50 -1.31 1.99
N LEU A 143 4.06 -0.42 2.80
CA LEU A 143 3.66 -0.21 4.18
C LEU A 143 2.21 0.30 4.26
N VAL A 144 1.92 1.39 3.56
CA VAL A 144 0.57 2.00 3.59
C VAL A 144 -0.46 1.03 3.05
N TRP A 145 -0.15 0.27 2.00
CA TRP A 145 -1.00 -0.80 1.51
C TRP A 145 -1.27 -1.87 2.59
N SER A 146 -0.24 -2.31 3.30
CA SER A 146 -0.39 -3.31 4.37
C SER A 146 -1.30 -2.83 5.51
N ILE A 147 -1.20 -1.54 5.85
CA ILE A 147 -2.09 -0.90 6.83
C ILE A 147 -3.52 -0.84 6.28
N ILE A 148 -3.72 -0.35 5.06
CA ILE A 148 -5.05 -0.27 4.44
C ILE A 148 -5.72 -1.64 4.39
N LEU A 149 -4.99 -2.66 3.95
CA LEU A 149 -5.50 -4.02 3.81
C LEU A 149 -5.98 -4.58 5.16
N ARG A 150 -5.21 -4.35 6.24
CA ARG A 150 -5.61 -4.74 7.59
C ARG A 150 -6.94 -4.13 8.02
N PHE A 151 -7.19 -2.86 7.68
CA PHE A 151 -8.39 -2.14 8.12
C PHE A 151 -9.59 -2.28 7.16
N GLN A 152 -9.37 -2.55 5.87
CA GLN A 152 -10.46 -2.75 4.91
C GLN A 152 -10.93 -4.20 4.84
N VAL A 153 -10.04 -5.19 5.00
CA VAL A 153 -10.38 -6.61 4.88
C VAL A 153 -10.62 -7.25 6.25
N GLN A 154 -9.90 -6.82 7.30
CA GLN A 154 -10.00 -7.42 8.63
C GLN A 154 -10.64 -6.50 9.68
N GLY A 155 -11.03 -5.27 9.28
CA GLY A 155 -11.70 -4.28 10.13
C GLY A 155 -13.14 -4.61 10.53
N PRO A 156 -14.02 -5.15 9.66
CA PRO A 156 -15.40 -5.42 10.06
C PRO A 156 -15.55 -6.61 11.04
N PHE A 157 -14.48 -7.38 11.29
CA PHE A 157 -14.51 -8.59 12.12
C PHE A 157 -13.88 -8.43 13.51
N GLN A 158 -13.43 -7.23 13.91
CA GLN A 158 -12.76 -7.04 15.22
C GLN A 158 -13.59 -6.29 16.27
N GLU A 159 -14.74 -5.72 15.91
CA GLU A 159 -15.72 -5.25 16.89
C GLU A 159 -16.63 -6.42 17.33
N THR A 160 -16.07 -7.38 18.06
CA THR A 160 -16.77 -8.25 19.03
C THR A 160 -15.76 -9.23 19.64
N LYS A 161 -14.86 -8.72 20.50
CA LYS A 161 -14.37 -9.57 21.61
C LYS A 161 -15.46 -9.62 22.67
N SER A 162 -16.54 -10.34 22.33
CA SER A 162 -17.56 -10.83 23.24
C SER A 162 -17.95 -12.22 22.73
N ASP A 163 -17.36 -13.26 23.33
CA ASP A 163 -17.67 -14.69 23.31
C ASP A 163 -18.72 -15.25 22.31
N VAL A 164 -18.57 -15.02 21.01
CA VAL A 164 -19.31 -15.78 20.00
C VAL A 164 -18.38 -16.21 18.89
N LYS A 165 -18.23 -17.53 18.74
CA LYS A 165 -17.57 -18.18 17.60
C LYS A 165 -18.19 -17.67 16.29
N VAL A 166 -17.53 -16.72 15.63
CA VAL A 166 -17.90 -16.30 14.29
C VAL A 166 -17.54 -17.43 13.32
N LYS A 167 -18.57 -18.06 12.77
CA LYS A 167 -18.46 -19.02 11.68
C LYS A 167 -18.27 -18.23 10.38
N ASP A 168 -17.05 -18.25 9.86
CA ASP A 168 -16.79 -17.98 8.44
C ASP A 168 -17.54 -19.03 7.60
N PHE A 169 -18.78 -18.75 7.13
CA PHE A 169 -19.38 -19.47 5.97
C PHE A 169 -20.72 -18.92 5.43
N HIS A 170 -21.23 -17.73 5.81
CA HIS A 170 -22.60 -17.34 5.40
C HIS A 170 -22.68 -16.37 4.21
N VAL A 171 -21.70 -15.50 4.02
CA VAL A 171 -21.78 -14.42 3.01
C VAL A 171 -21.65 -14.95 1.58
N GLU A 172 -20.80 -15.96 1.36
CA GLU A 172 -20.62 -16.56 0.02
C GLU A 172 -21.88 -17.33 -0.42
N LYS A 173 -22.62 -17.95 0.51
CA LYS A 173 -23.86 -18.66 0.20
C LYS A 173 -25.02 -17.71 -0.15
N GLU A 174 -25.13 -16.57 0.52
CA GLU A 174 -26.16 -15.58 0.19
C GLU A 174 -25.88 -14.87 -1.14
N LEU A 175 -24.61 -14.54 -1.42
CA LEU A 175 -24.21 -13.98 -2.71
C LEU A 175 -24.40 -14.98 -3.87
N LEU A 176 -24.07 -16.25 -3.66
CA LEU A 176 -24.33 -17.29 -4.65
C LEU A 176 -25.83 -17.53 -4.84
N GLY A 177 -26.62 -17.56 -3.77
CA GLY A 177 -28.08 -17.70 -3.83
C GLY A 177 -28.74 -16.58 -4.63
N TRP A 178 -28.35 -15.32 -4.38
CA TRP A 178 -28.86 -14.18 -5.15
C TRP A 178 -28.46 -14.24 -6.64
N CYS A 179 -27.22 -14.62 -6.94
CA CYS A 179 -26.79 -14.80 -8.32
C CYS A 179 -27.53 -15.94 -9.03
N GLN A 180 -27.92 -17.01 -8.31
CA GLN A 180 -28.70 -18.11 -8.87
C GLN A 180 -30.13 -17.66 -9.20
N ASP A 181 -30.80 -16.97 -8.27
CA ASP A 181 -32.20 -16.53 -8.44
C ASP A 181 -32.38 -15.51 -9.58
N VAL A 182 -31.35 -14.70 -9.88
CA VAL A 182 -31.38 -13.72 -10.98
C VAL A 182 -31.12 -14.36 -12.35
N LEU A 183 -30.49 -15.53 -12.40
CA LEU A 183 -30.22 -16.25 -13.65
C LEU A 183 -31.31 -17.27 -14.01
N ASP A 184 -32.09 -17.73 -13.03
CA ASP A 184 -33.17 -18.71 -13.20
C ASP A 184 -34.58 -18.08 -13.30
N GLY A 185 -34.69 -16.74 -13.32
CA GLY A 185 -35.93 -15.97 -13.51
C GLY A 185 -35.93 -15.14 -14.79
#